data_AF-A0A1F8NJK2-F1
#
_entry.id   AF-A0A1F8NJK2-F1
#
_cell.length_a   1.000
_cell.length_b   1.000
_cell.length_c   1.000
_cell.angle_alpha   90.00
_cell.angle_beta   90.00
_cell.angle_gamma   90.00
#
_symmetry.space_group_name_H-M   'P 1'
#
loop_
_entity.id
_entity.type
_entity.pdbx_description
1 polymer ?
#
loop_
_entity_poly.entity_id
_entity_poly.type
_entity_poly.pdbx_seq_one_letter_code
_entity_poly.pdbx_strand_id
1 'polypeptide(L)'
;MDESTRARLVEILEAAPEIYLPAGRLLETLQGQDLAVGLDRAAFLTALRADPLFELLEVGGPDREPGPGEQGPVGAAVEPGVKLAARALTADAVMTALAHNLAQLNEALLRAWESRPAGDEQTEAMLLEVLTRAEELGKEIRGIAEGPRGEPPPPGGQA
;
A
#
# COMPACT_ATOMS: atom_id res chain seq x y z
N MET A 1 -12.99 -3.00 -21.30
CA MET A 1 -13.33 -1.92 -20.35
C MET A 1 -13.77 -0.72 -21.16
N ASP A 2 -14.90 -0.12 -20.83
CA ASP A 2 -15.39 1.09 -21.52
C ASP A 2 -14.65 2.36 -21.04
N GLU A 3 -14.85 3.46 -21.76
CA GLU A 3 -14.18 4.74 -21.51
C GLU A 3 -14.50 5.34 -20.14
N SER A 4 -15.75 5.24 -19.69
CA SER A 4 -16.19 5.81 -18.41
C SER A 4 -15.57 5.06 -17.24
N THR A 5 -15.54 3.72 -17.31
CA THR A 5 -14.84 2.88 -16.34
C THR A 5 -13.34 3.19 -16.32
N ARG A 6 -12.72 3.34 -17.49
CA ARG A 6 -11.29 3.66 -17.61
C ARG A 6 -10.95 5.03 -17.02
N ALA A 7 -11.68 6.07 -17.38
CA ALA A 7 -11.47 7.43 -16.88
C ALA A 7 -11.59 7.46 -15.36
N ARG A 8 -12.61 6.79 -14.81
CA ARG A 8 -12.80 6.72 -13.36
C ARG A 8 -11.66 5.99 -12.65
N LEU A 9 -11.14 4.93 -13.25
CA LEU A 9 -9.99 4.21 -12.70
C LEU A 9 -8.74 5.09 -12.65
N VAL A 10 -8.50 5.91 -13.68
CA VAL A 10 -7.39 6.88 -13.69
C VAL A 10 -7.55 7.87 -12.54
N GLU A 11 -8.73 8.48 -12.38
CA GLU A 11 -9.00 9.42 -11.28
C GLU A 11 -8.71 8.81 -9.90
N ILE A 12 -9.14 7.56 -9.68
CA ILE A 12 -8.88 6.85 -8.42
C ILE A 12 -7.37 6.69 -8.19
N LEU A 13 -6.63 6.25 -9.21
CA LEU A 13 -5.19 6.01 -9.11
C LEU A 13 -4.35 7.29 -9.02
N GLU A 14 -4.83 8.41 -9.58
CA GLU A 14 -4.21 9.73 -9.45
C GLU A 14 -4.41 10.32 -8.05
N ALA A 15 -5.59 10.14 -7.47
CA ALA A 15 -5.90 10.61 -6.12
C ALA A 15 -5.32 9.72 -5.01
N ALA A 16 -4.92 8.48 -5.33
CA ALA A 16 -4.45 7.51 -4.36
C ALA A 16 -3.05 7.86 -3.82
N PRO A 17 -2.88 7.99 -2.49
CA PRO A 17 -1.56 8.14 -1.89
C PRO A 17 -0.70 6.88 -2.10
N GLU A 18 -1.30 5.70 -2.16
CA GLU A 18 -0.62 4.46 -2.47
C GLU A 18 -0.19 4.40 -3.94
N ILE A 19 0.97 3.77 -4.19
CA ILE A 19 1.50 3.58 -5.55
C ILE A 19 0.70 2.51 -6.30
N TYR A 20 0.44 1.39 -5.64
CA TYR A 20 -0.33 0.27 -6.18
C TYR A 20 -1.60 0.10 -5.36
N LEU A 21 -2.73 -0.04 -6.04
CA LEU A 21 -4.00 -0.41 -5.42
C LEU A 21 -4.39 -1.84 -5.80
N PRO A 22 -4.98 -2.64 -4.87
CA PRO A 22 -5.43 -3.99 -5.18
C PRO A 22 -6.49 -4.01 -6.28
N ALA A 23 -6.30 -4.84 -7.31
CA ALA A 23 -7.23 -4.93 -8.43
C ALA A 23 -8.67 -5.30 -8.00
N GLY A 24 -8.83 -6.14 -6.97
CA GLY A 24 -10.15 -6.50 -6.43
C GLY A 24 -10.87 -5.29 -5.85
N ARG A 25 -10.21 -4.54 -4.97
CA ARG A 25 -10.75 -3.31 -4.38
C ARG A 25 -11.13 -2.26 -5.43
N LEU A 26 -10.34 -2.12 -6.49
CA LEU A 26 -10.65 -1.22 -7.60
C LEU A 26 -11.92 -1.64 -8.34
N LEU A 27 -12.07 -2.94 -8.62
CA LEU A 27 -13.27 -3.49 -9.26
C LEU A 27 -14.51 -3.29 -8.39
N GLU A 28 -14.43 -3.60 -7.09
CA GLU A 28 -15.53 -3.39 -6.14
C GLU A 28 -15.94 -1.92 -6.05
N THR A 29 -14.97 -1.01 -6.05
CA THR A 29 -15.21 0.44 -6.03
C THR A 29 -15.93 0.92 -7.28
N LEU A 30 -15.53 0.42 -8.46
CA LEU A 30 -16.18 0.73 -9.73
C LEU A 30 -17.61 0.17 -9.78
N GLN A 31 -17.79 -1.08 -9.35
CA GLN A 31 -19.11 -1.74 -9.30
C GLN A 31 -20.07 -1.04 -8.34
N GLY A 32 -19.59 -0.55 -7.20
CA GLY A 32 -20.37 0.29 -6.28
C GLY A 32 -20.79 1.65 -6.86
N GLN A 33 -20.23 2.05 -8.00
CA GLN A 33 -20.57 3.27 -8.75
C GLN A 33 -21.35 2.96 -10.05
N ASP A 34 -21.92 1.76 -10.16
CA ASP A 34 -22.60 1.25 -11.37
C ASP A 34 -21.69 1.19 -12.62
N LEU A 35 -20.37 1.20 -12.43
CA LEU A 35 -19.35 1.00 -13.47
C LEU A 35 -18.84 -0.45 -13.42
N ALA A 36 -18.39 -1.00 -14.55
CA ALA A 36 -17.85 -2.37 -14.60
C ALA A 36 -18.75 -3.48 -14.01
N VAL A 37 -20.06 -3.26 -13.86
CA VAL A 37 -21.02 -4.21 -13.22
C VAL A 37 -21.07 -5.57 -13.94
N GLY A 38 -20.80 -5.59 -15.25
CA GLY A 38 -20.73 -6.82 -16.05
C GLY A 38 -19.35 -7.47 -16.14
N LEU A 39 -18.32 -6.90 -15.50
CA LEU A 39 -16.98 -7.45 -15.52
C LEU A 39 -16.74 -8.29 -14.27
N ASP A 40 -16.41 -9.57 -14.48
CA ASP A 40 -15.80 -10.36 -13.42
C ASP A 40 -14.32 -9.97 -13.25
N ARG A 41 -13.70 -10.47 -12.17
CA ARG A 41 -12.32 -10.18 -11.83
C ARG A 41 -11.32 -10.59 -12.93
N ALA A 42 -11.54 -11.72 -13.60
CA ALA A 42 -10.64 -12.20 -14.64
C ALA A 42 -10.72 -11.34 -15.91
N ALA A 43 -11.93 -10.94 -16.30
CA ALA A 43 -12.18 -10.02 -17.40
C ALA A 43 -11.62 -8.63 -17.10
N PHE A 44 -11.75 -8.16 -15.85
CA PHE A 44 -11.16 -6.89 -15.41
C PHE A 44 -9.62 -6.92 -15.49
N LEU A 45 -8.97 -7.95 -14.93
CA LEU A 45 -7.51 -8.09 -15.02
C LEU A 45 -7.02 -8.21 -16.48
N THR A 46 -7.75 -8.95 -17.32
CA THR A 46 -7.45 -9.02 -18.76
C THR A 46 -7.55 -7.65 -19.43
N ALA A 47 -8.58 -6.87 -19.10
CA ALA A 47 -8.75 -5.53 -19.65
C ALA A 47 -7.65 -4.56 -19.18
N LEU A 48 -7.22 -4.66 -17.91
CA LEU A 48 -6.11 -3.85 -17.40
C LEU A 48 -4.79 -4.19 -18.09
N ARG A 49 -4.48 -5.49 -18.26
CA ARG A 49 -3.24 -5.92 -18.95
C ARG A 49 -3.18 -5.48 -20.40
N ALA A 50 -4.33 -5.35 -21.06
CA ALA A 50 -4.41 -4.95 -22.45
C ALA A 50 -4.31 -3.42 -22.65
N ASP A 51 -4.46 -2.63 -21.58
CA ASP A 51 -4.47 -1.17 -21.65
C ASP A 51 -3.12 -0.60 -21.17
N PRO A 52 -2.36 0.09 -22.04
CA PRO A 52 -1.02 0.58 -21.72
C PRO A 52 -0.99 1.69 -20.66
N LEU A 53 -2.14 2.24 -20.28
CA LEU A 53 -2.22 3.22 -19.19
C LEU A 53 -1.98 2.59 -17.81
N PHE A 54 -2.16 1.27 -17.68
CA PHE A 54 -2.05 0.57 -16.41
C PHE A 54 -0.88 -0.41 -16.40
N GLU A 55 -0.24 -0.53 -15.25
CA GLU A 55 0.79 -1.53 -14.99
C GLU A 55 0.34 -2.40 -13.81
N LEU A 56 0.40 -3.72 -14.00
CA LEU A 56 0.06 -4.69 -12.96
C LEU A 56 1.34 -5.23 -12.32
N LEU A 57 1.36 -5.23 -10.99
CA LEU A 57 2.35 -5.93 -10.19
C LEU A 57 1.72 -7.23 -9.68
N GLU A 58 2.18 -8.35 -10.23
CA GLU A 58 1.81 -9.68 -9.75
C GLU A 58 2.71 -10.05 -8.57
N VAL A 59 2.20 -9.88 -7.36
CA VAL A 59 2.89 -10.34 -6.15
C VAL A 59 2.54 -11.82 -5.97
N GLY A 60 3.51 -12.70 -6.21
CA GLY A 60 3.30 -14.16 -6.16
C GLY A 60 3.00 -14.76 -7.53
N GLY A 61 4.01 -14.85 -8.38
CA GLY A 61 3.97 -15.67 -9.58
C GLY A 61 3.84 -17.17 -9.23
N PRO A 62 3.48 -18.03 -10.21
CA PRO A 62 3.32 -19.47 -10.01
C PRO A 62 4.58 -20.20 -9.52
N ASP A 63 5.75 -19.54 -9.53
CA ASP A 63 7.07 -20.07 -9.14
C ASP A 63 7.56 -19.60 -7.77
N ARG A 64 6.77 -18.80 -7.03
CA ARG A 64 7.19 -18.36 -5.70
C ARG A 64 6.81 -19.42 -4.67
N GLU A 65 7.79 -20.22 -4.24
CA GLU A 65 7.66 -21.00 -3.02
C GLU A 65 7.36 -20.05 -1.86
N PRO A 66 6.30 -20.29 -1.07
CA PRO A 66 5.98 -19.43 0.06
C PRO A 66 7.17 -19.41 1.02
N GLY A 67 7.68 -18.22 1.32
CA GLY A 67 8.78 -18.06 2.28
C GLY A 67 8.33 -18.52 3.68
N PRO A 68 9.24 -19.05 4.51
CA PRO A 68 8.91 -19.44 5.88
C PRO A 68 8.58 -18.18 6.70
N GLY A 69 7.31 -17.80 6.70
CA GLY A 69 6.82 -16.54 7.29
C GLY A 69 5.58 -15.97 6.59
N GLU A 70 5.29 -16.39 5.35
CA GLU A 70 4.05 -16.01 4.62
C GLU A 70 2.82 -16.81 5.09
N GLN A 71 2.80 -17.23 6.37
CA GLN A 71 1.63 -17.80 7.05
C GLN A 71 0.71 -16.68 7.55
N GLY A 72 0.35 -15.76 6.65
CA GLY A 72 -0.95 -15.10 6.73
C GLY A 72 -2.05 -16.16 6.55
N PRO A 73 -3.32 -15.85 6.84
CA PRO A 73 -4.40 -16.82 6.80
C PRO A 73 -4.37 -17.60 5.48
N VAL A 74 -4.26 -18.92 5.61
CA VAL A 74 -4.13 -19.91 4.55
C VAL A 74 -5.07 -19.57 3.38
N GLY A 75 -4.50 -19.18 2.23
CA GLY A 75 -5.22 -19.13 0.96
C GLY A 75 -5.61 -17.76 0.40
N ALA A 76 -5.23 -16.62 1.01
CA ALA A 76 -5.38 -15.33 0.35
C ALA A 76 -4.32 -15.20 -0.77
N ALA A 77 -4.68 -15.60 -1.99
CA ALA A 77 -3.90 -15.25 -3.18
C ALA A 77 -3.66 -13.74 -3.16
N VAL A 78 -2.38 -13.34 -3.08
CA VAL A 78 -2.03 -11.92 -3.04
C VAL A 78 -2.56 -11.29 -4.33
N GLU A 79 -3.47 -10.34 -4.17
CA GLU A 79 -4.12 -9.72 -5.32
C GLU A 79 -3.11 -8.92 -6.14
N PRO A 80 -3.20 -8.93 -7.48
CA PRO A 80 -2.38 -8.06 -8.31
C PRO A 80 -2.58 -6.59 -7.93
N GLY A 81 -1.49 -5.87 -7.72
CA GLY A 81 -1.50 -4.43 -7.55
C GLY A 81 -1.58 -3.73 -8.90
N VAL A 82 -2.30 -2.61 -8.99
CA VAL A 82 -2.46 -1.81 -10.20
C VAL A 82 -1.94 -0.41 -9.95
N LYS A 83 -1.12 0.11 -10.87
CA LYS A 83 -0.71 1.52 -10.89
C LYS A 83 -0.90 2.12 -12.29
N LEU A 84 -0.86 3.45 -12.38
CA LEU A 84 -0.71 4.12 -13.66
C LEU A 84 0.72 3.92 -14.19
N ALA A 85 0.85 3.56 -15.46
CA ALA A 85 2.15 3.37 -16.12
C ALA A 85 2.99 4.67 -16.08
N ALA A 86 2.34 5.83 -16.17
CA ALA A 86 2.99 7.14 -16.10
C ALA A 86 3.49 7.51 -14.69
N ARG A 87 3.03 6.82 -13.63
CA ARG A 87 3.45 7.12 -12.25
C ARG A 87 4.86 6.59 -12.01
N ALA A 88 5.82 7.50 -11.87
CA ALA A 88 7.20 7.17 -11.59
C ALA A 88 7.37 6.61 -10.17
N LEU A 89 8.12 5.51 -10.04
CA LEU A 89 8.53 4.94 -8.76
C LEU A 89 9.76 5.69 -8.24
N THR A 90 9.55 6.92 -7.76
CA THR A 90 10.63 7.69 -7.12
C THR A 90 10.75 7.33 -5.64
N ALA A 91 11.93 7.55 -5.06
CA ALA A 91 12.13 7.36 -3.61
C ALA A 91 11.11 8.16 -2.80
N ASP A 92 10.86 9.42 -3.18
CA ASP A 92 9.89 10.28 -2.52
C ASP A 92 8.45 9.74 -2.58
N ALA A 93 8.02 9.22 -3.75
CA ALA A 93 6.71 8.61 -3.90
C ALA A 93 6.56 7.34 -3.04
N VAL A 94 7.62 6.53 -2.96
CA VAL A 94 7.65 5.32 -2.11
C VAL A 94 7.60 5.68 -0.64
N MET A 95 8.38 6.67 -0.20
CA MET A 95 8.40 7.12 1.19
C MET A 95 7.05 7.73 1.61
N THR A 96 6.43 8.50 0.71
CA THR A 96 5.08 9.04 0.93
C THR A 96 4.05 7.93 1.10
N ALA A 97 4.07 6.92 0.23
CA ALA A 97 3.16 5.77 0.32
C ALA A 97 3.39 4.95 1.61
N LEU A 98 4.66 4.73 1.99
CA LEU A 98 5.02 4.03 3.23
C LEU A 98 4.54 4.78 4.47
N ALA A 99 4.74 6.10 4.52
CA ALA A 99 4.27 6.93 5.62
C ALA A 99 2.73 6.91 5.73
N HIS A 100 2.03 6.94 4.60
CA HIS A 100 0.57 6.84 4.58
C HIS A 100 0.07 5.49 5.10
N ASN A 101 0.64 4.39 4.62
CA ASN A 101 0.27 3.04 5.05
C ASN A 101 0.53 2.83 6.54
N LEU A 102 1.64 3.36 7.05
CA LEU A 102 1.92 3.29 8.48
C LEU A 102 0.92 4.10 9.32
N ALA A 103 0.50 5.27 8.84
CA ALA A 103 -0.53 6.05 9.52
C ALA A 103 -1.86 5.28 9.59
N GLN A 104 -2.28 4.63 8.49
CA GLN A 104 -3.46 3.75 8.49
C GLN A 104 -3.31 2.57 9.46
N LEU A 105 -2.14 1.92 9.49
CA LEU A 105 -1.86 0.83 10.43
C LEU A 105 -1.99 1.29 11.88
N ASN A 106 -1.39 2.43 12.22
CA ASN A 106 -1.47 3.01 13.56
C ASN A 106 -2.92 3.32 13.95
N GLU A 107 -3.70 3.89 13.04
CA GLU A 107 -5.12 4.16 13.29
C GLU A 107 -5.91 2.86 13.54
N ALA A 108 -5.66 1.82 12.74
CA ALA A 108 -6.30 0.51 12.93
C ALA A 108 -5.93 -0.13 14.28
N LEU A 109 -4.64 -0.05 14.67
CA LEU A 109 -4.16 -0.56 15.96
C LEU A 109 -4.76 0.21 17.15
N LEU A 110 -4.90 1.53 17.03
CA LEU A 110 -5.56 2.34 18.06
C LEU A 110 -7.04 1.98 18.20
N ARG A 111 -7.76 1.79 17.09
CA ARG A 111 -9.15 1.32 17.14
C ARG A 111 -9.26 -0.09 17.74
N ALA A 112 -8.32 -0.97 17.43
CA ALA A 112 -8.24 -2.30 18.05
C ALA A 112 -8.00 -2.21 19.56
N TRP A 113 -7.15 -1.27 19.99
CA TRP A 113 -6.91 -0.99 21.41
C TRP A 113 -8.15 -0.45 22.14
N GLU A 114 -8.91 0.44 21.50
CA GLU A 114 -10.15 1.02 22.05
C GLU A 114 -11.29 -0.02 22.15
N SER A 115 -11.34 -0.97 21.23
CA SER A 115 -12.39 -2.01 21.15
C SER A 115 -12.01 -3.33 21.80
N ARG A 116 -10.84 -3.41 22.45
CA ARG A 116 -10.33 -4.66 23.02
C ARG A 116 -11.21 -5.19 24.15
N PRO A 117 -11.32 -6.53 24.31
CA PRO A 117 -11.99 -7.13 25.46
C PRO A 117 -11.27 -6.78 26.77
N ALA A 118 -12.01 -6.34 27.79
CA ALA A 118 -11.45 -6.06 29.10
C ALA A 118 -11.03 -7.37 29.81
N GLY A 119 -9.86 -7.35 30.45
CA GLY A 119 -9.35 -8.48 31.25
C GLY A 119 -8.64 -9.56 30.44
N ASP A 120 -8.41 -9.34 29.14
CA ASP A 120 -7.53 -10.19 28.33
C ASP A 120 -6.10 -9.62 28.31
N GLU A 121 -5.33 -9.94 29.35
CA GLU A 121 -3.96 -9.45 29.53
C GLU A 121 -3.03 -9.84 28.36
N GLN A 122 -3.28 -10.99 27.72
CA GLN A 122 -2.46 -11.45 26.60
C GLN A 122 -2.70 -10.58 25.36
N THR A 123 -3.97 -10.30 25.03
CA THR A 123 -4.32 -9.40 23.93
C THR A 123 -3.82 -7.98 24.21
N GLU A 124 -3.91 -7.51 25.45
CA GLU A 124 -3.37 -6.19 25.83
C GLU A 124 -1.85 -6.09 25.65
N ALA A 125 -1.09 -7.08 26.12
CA ALA A 125 0.36 -7.11 25.97
C ALA A 125 0.78 -7.13 24.49
N MET A 126 0.11 -7.94 23.67
CA MET A 126 0.39 -8.03 22.23
C MET A 126 0.07 -6.72 21.52
N LEU A 127 -1.06 -6.07 21.81
CA LEU A 127 -1.42 -4.79 21.18
C LEU A 127 -0.42 -3.68 21.55
N LEU A 128 0.03 -3.61 22.80
CA LEU A 128 1.05 -2.65 23.22
C LEU A 128 2.40 -2.88 22.51
N GLU A 129 2.82 -4.14 22.38
CA GLU A 129 4.05 -4.49 21.65
C GLU A 129 3.98 -4.05 20.19
N VAL A 130 2.87 -4.34 19.51
CA VAL A 130 2.68 -4.00 18.10
C VAL A 130 2.58 -2.48 17.89
N LEU A 131 1.87 -1.77 18.77
CA LEU A 131 1.82 -0.30 18.75
C LEU A 131 3.23 0.31 18.90
N THR A 132 4.02 -0.18 19.87
CA THR A 132 5.39 0.30 20.09
C THR A 132 6.26 0.10 18.85
N ARG A 133 6.21 -1.08 18.24
CA ARG A 133 6.95 -1.36 17.00
C ARG A 133 6.51 -0.48 15.83
N ALA A 134 5.21 -0.21 15.70
CA ALA A 134 4.70 0.64 14.65
C ALA A 134 5.15 2.11 14.83
N GLU A 135 5.25 2.59 16.06
CA GLU A 135 5.85 3.90 16.36
C GLU A 135 7.34 3.96 16.01
N GLU A 136 8.11 2.93 16.34
CA GLU A 136 9.54 2.84 16.00
C GLU A 136 9.75 2.86 14.48
N LEU A 137 9.00 2.05 13.74
CA LEU A 137 9.02 2.04 12.29
C LEU A 137 8.68 3.42 11.70
N GLY A 138 7.76 4.16 12.34
CA GLY A 138 7.41 5.52 11.93
C GLY A 138 8.53 6.52 12.11
N LYS A 139 9.34 6.37 13.17
CA LYS A 139 10.55 7.18 13.37
C LYS A 139 11.59 6.87 12.31
N GLU A 140 11.79 5.60 11.96
CA GLU A 140 12.74 5.18 10.92
C GLU A 140 12.36 5.73 9.54
N ILE A 141 11.09 5.55 9.13
CA ILE A 141 10.58 6.05 7.84
C ILE A 141 10.75 7.57 7.76
N ARG A 142 10.43 8.31 8.84
CA ARG A 142 10.62 9.76 8.88
C ARG A 142 12.10 10.15 8.83
N GLY A 143 12.97 9.43 9.54
CA GLY A 143 14.41 9.67 9.53
C GLY A 143 15.03 9.48 8.14
N ILE A 144 14.57 8.48 7.38
CA ILE A 144 15.00 8.25 6.01
C ILE A 144 14.48 9.36 5.08
N ALA A 145 13.22 9.76 5.23
CA ALA A 145 12.60 10.79 4.39
C ALA A 145 13.21 12.18 4.62
N GLU A 146 13.63 12.51 5.85
CA GLU A 146 14.26 13.79 6.18
C GLU A 146 15.75 13.86 5.80
N GLY A 147 16.42 12.72 5.59
CA GLY A 147 17.84 12.62 5.26
C GLY A 147 18.78 13.23 6.32
N PRO A 148 20.10 13.02 6.23
CA PRO A 148 21.05 13.81 7.00
C PRO A 148 20.94 15.26 6.51
N ARG A 149 20.26 16.11 7.28
CA ARG A 149 20.28 17.56 7.07
C ARG A 149 21.73 18.00 6.97
N GLY A 150 22.07 18.64 5.86
CA GLY A 150 23.43 18.95 5.46
C GLY A 150 24.29 19.47 6.60
N GLU A 151 25.38 18.77 6.87
CA GLU A 151 26.54 19.37 7.50
C GLU A 151 27.08 20.39 6.49
N PRO A 152 27.02 21.71 6.76
CA PRO A 152 27.69 22.66 5.90
C PRO A 152 29.17 22.26 5.85
N PRO A 153 29.81 22.23 4.66
CA PRO A 153 31.22 21.89 4.57
C PRO A 153 32.00 22.79 5.53
N PRO A 154 32.96 22.25 6.29
CA PRO A 154 33.74 23.05 7.23
C PRO A 154 34.31 24.24 6.46
N PRO A 155 34.16 25.48 6.97
CA PRO A 155 34.65 26.65 6.28
C PRO A 155 36.14 26.45 6.02
N GLY A 156 36.50 26.45 4.73
CA GLY A 156 37.83 26.12 4.27
C GLY A 156 38.88 26.86 5.09
N GLY A 157 39.74 26.08 5.74
CA GLY A 157 41.06 26.56 6.14
C GLY A 157 41.84 26.84 4.87
N GLN A 158 41.78 28.09 4.41
CA GLN A 158 42.81 28.60 3.52
C GLN A 158 44.05 28.89 4.37
N ALA A 159 45.16 28.40 3.83
CA ALA A 159 46.51 28.41 4.37
C ALA A 159 47.09 29.82 4.58
#